data_AF-A0A954UK07-F1
#
_entry.id   AF-A0A954UK07-F1
#
_cell.length_a   1.000
_cell.length_b   1.000
_cell.length_c   1.000
_cell.angle_alpha   90.00
_cell.angle_beta   90.00
_cell.angle_gamma   90.00
#
_symmetry.space_group_name_H-M   'P 1'
#
loop_
_entity.id
_entity.type
_entity.pdbx_description
1 polymer ?
#
loop_
_entity_poly.entity_id
_entity_poly.type
_entity_poly.pdbx_seq_one_letter_code
_entity_poly.pdbx_strand_id
1 'polypeptide(L)'
;MRREPYFKTISLLVASVVVACVGGGHRAADGACPLNACPGGSIPVSTFLSYDVSTGELRVDAAGDRLITTIEIKSHDSLFTGTPAEGLFLPPFDLFRPGKLFLLRSAGFQSQTFGYVLPPGLTADQLRSDFTVAGSIKPSGGLGTVDIVAVPEPASAILLALGLLHFTLALPSRQQS
;
A
#
# COMPACT_ATOMS: atom_id res chain seq x y z
N MET A 1 18.75 -44.60 -19.03
CA MET A 1 17.67 -43.91 -18.29
C MET A 1 18.18 -42.53 -17.86
N ARG A 2 17.81 -41.47 -18.59
CA ARG A 2 18.17 -40.08 -18.27
C ARG A 2 17.08 -39.51 -17.34
N ARG A 3 17.48 -39.06 -16.15
CA ARG A 3 16.61 -38.29 -15.26
C ARG A 3 16.79 -36.81 -15.61
N GLU A 4 15.74 -36.16 -16.11
CA GLU A 4 15.70 -34.72 -16.34
C GLU A 4 15.45 -33.94 -15.04
N PRO A 5 15.95 -32.70 -14.91
CA PRO A 5 15.95 -31.94 -13.67
C PRO A 5 14.65 -31.16 -13.45
N TYR A 6 13.82 -31.62 -12.51
CA TYR A 6 12.59 -30.94 -12.02
C TYR A 6 12.85 -29.64 -11.22
N PHE A 7 14.12 -29.24 -11.03
CA PHE A 7 14.48 -28.23 -10.03
C PHE A 7 14.25 -26.78 -10.48
N LYS A 8 14.07 -26.52 -11.78
CA LYS A 8 13.89 -25.14 -12.30
C LYS A 8 12.48 -24.58 -12.14
N THR A 9 11.45 -25.41 -12.03
CA THR A 9 10.05 -24.93 -12.03
C THR A 9 9.61 -24.35 -10.68
N ILE A 10 10.21 -24.81 -9.57
CA ILE A 10 9.80 -24.39 -8.22
C ILE A 10 10.24 -22.94 -7.92
N SER A 11 11.36 -22.49 -8.47
CA SER A 11 11.92 -21.16 -8.17
C SER A 11 11.12 -19.99 -8.76
N LEU A 12 10.35 -20.20 -9.83
CA LEU A 12 9.51 -19.15 -10.43
C LEU A 12 8.17 -18.93 -9.68
N LEU A 13 7.72 -19.95 -8.95
CA LEU A 13 6.40 -19.94 -8.29
C LEU A 13 6.43 -19.11 -7.00
N VAL A 14 7.54 -19.17 -6.25
CA VAL A 14 7.70 -18.41 -4.99
C VAL A 14 7.79 -16.90 -5.24
N ALA A 15 8.47 -16.48 -6.31
CA ALA A 15 8.57 -15.06 -6.67
C ALA A 15 7.21 -14.46 -7.07
N SER A 16 6.33 -15.24 -7.70
CA SER A 16 5.00 -14.78 -8.12
C SER A 16 4.01 -14.65 -6.95
N VAL A 17 4.15 -15.46 -5.89
CA VAL A 17 3.26 -15.44 -4.72
C VAL A 17 3.50 -14.23 -3.82
N VAL A 18 4.76 -13.80 -3.66
CA VAL A 18 5.08 -12.63 -2.82
C VAL A 18 4.59 -11.33 -3.45
N VAL A 19 4.65 -11.21 -4.78
CA VAL A 19 4.09 -10.06 -5.51
C VAL A 19 2.56 -10.11 -5.54
N ALA A 20 1.95 -11.30 -5.60
CA ALA A 20 0.49 -11.47 -5.62
C ALA A 20 -0.19 -11.28 -4.25
N CYS A 21 0.50 -11.56 -3.13
CA CYS A 21 -0.08 -11.37 -1.79
C CYS A 21 0.03 -9.93 -1.27
N VAL A 22 1.02 -9.14 -1.71
CA VAL A 22 1.07 -7.69 -1.40
C VAL A 22 0.28 -6.88 -2.43
N GLY A 23 0.21 -7.35 -3.68
CA GLY A 23 -0.62 -6.78 -4.75
C GLY A 23 -2.00 -7.44 -4.88
N GLY A 24 -2.67 -7.69 -3.75
CA GLY A 24 -3.99 -8.32 -3.69
C GLY A 24 -5.07 -7.48 -4.37
N GLY A 25 -5.21 -7.63 -5.69
CA GLY A 25 -6.54 -7.75 -6.32
C GLY A 25 -7.33 -6.47 -6.59
N HIS A 26 -6.76 -5.47 -7.26
CA HIS A 26 -7.56 -4.57 -8.10
C HIS A 26 -7.16 -4.75 -9.57
N ARG A 27 -7.59 -5.88 -10.16
CA ARG A 27 -7.69 -5.97 -11.61
C ARG A 27 -8.80 -5.00 -12.04
N ALA A 28 -8.40 -3.87 -12.60
CA ALA A 28 -9.25 -3.01 -13.39
C ALA A 28 -9.90 -3.88 -14.48
N ALA A 29 -11.20 -4.08 -14.37
CA ALA A 29 -11.98 -4.53 -15.51
C ALA A 29 -12.08 -3.35 -16.47
N ASP A 30 -11.42 -3.49 -17.62
CA ASP A 30 -11.57 -2.60 -18.76
C ASP A 30 -13.04 -2.56 -19.18
N GLY A 31 -13.68 -1.41 -18.97
CA GLY A 31 -15.07 -1.19 -19.31
C GLY A 31 -15.49 0.23 -19.00
N ALA A 32 -15.29 1.12 -19.98
CA ALA A 32 -15.74 2.51 -19.90
C ALA A 32 -17.26 2.56 -19.70
N CYS A 33 -17.70 2.75 -18.45
CA CYS A 33 -19.06 3.20 -18.18
C CYS A 33 -19.07 4.74 -18.23
N PRO A 34 -19.96 5.36 -19.03
CA PRO A 34 -20.12 6.80 -19.05
C PRO A 34 -20.55 7.30 -17.66
N LEU A 35 -19.98 8.43 -17.27
CA LEU A 35 -19.84 9.02 -15.93
C LEU A 35 -21.10 9.24 -15.07
N ASN A 36 -22.30 8.77 -15.46
CA ASN A 36 -23.55 9.16 -14.80
C ASN A 36 -24.53 8.02 -14.42
N ALA A 37 -24.18 6.73 -14.52
CA ALA A 37 -25.23 5.69 -14.40
C ALA A 37 -24.89 4.36 -13.71
N CYS A 38 -23.88 4.27 -12.85
CA CYS A 38 -23.69 3.05 -12.03
C CYS A 38 -24.03 3.29 -10.55
N PRO A 39 -25.27 2.97 -10.10
CA PRO A 39 -25.56 2.82 -8.68
C PRO A 39 -24.87 1.54 -8.19
N GLY A 40 -23.62 1.65 -7.73
CA GLY A 40 -22.82 0.52 -7.22
C GLY A 40 -21.45 0.32 -7.86
N GLY A 41 -20.98 1.22 -8.73
CA GLY A 41 -19.62 1.16 -9.26
C GLY A 41 -18.61 1.49 -8.16
N SER A 42 -17.76 0.52 -7.81
CA SER A 42 -16.59 0.77 -6.95
C SER A 42 -15.77 1.90 -7.58
N ILE A 43 -15.66 3.03 -6.87
CA ILE A 43 -14.79 4.13 -7.29
C ILE A 43 -13.38 3.55 -7.39
N PRO A 44 -12.72 3.56 -8.56
CA PRO A 44 -11.39 2.99 -8.68
C PRO A 44 -10.46 3.72 -7.72
N VAL A 45 -9.81 2.96 -6.84
CA VAL A 45 -8.79 3.49 -5.93
C VAL A 45 -7.70 4.12 -6.79
N SER A 46 -7.50 5.42 -6.63
CA SER A 46 -6.53 6.17 -7.44
C SER A 46 -5.25 6.53 -6.70
N THR A 47 -5.18 6.23 -5.40
CA THR A 47 -4.03 6.58 -4.57
C THR A 47 -3.88 5.57 -3.43
N PHE A 48 -2.64 5.12 -3.23
CA PHE A 48 -2.26 4.22 -2.17
C PHE A 48 -1.39 4.97 -1.16
N LEU A 49 -1.73 4.82 0.11
CA LEU A 49 -0.89 5.24 1.22
C LEU A 49 -0.27 3.99 1.84
N SER A 50 1.00 3.77 1.52
CA SER A 50 1.78 2.63 1.97
C SER A 50 2.52 2.96 3.27
N TYR A 51 2.40 2.10 4.26
CA TYR A 51 3.12 2.20 5.53
C TYR A 51 3.97 0.96 5.77
N ASP A 52 5.26 1.16 6.05
CA ASP A 52 6.16 0.07 6.45
C ASP A 52 6.05 -0.16 7.96
N VAL A 53 5.54 -1.34 8.33
CA VAL A 53 5.32 -1.71 9.73
C VAL A 53 6.62 -1.84 10.51
N SER A 54 7.73 -2.19 9.85
CA SER A 54 9.02 -2.39 10.51
C SER A 54 9.76 -1.08 10.77
N THR A 55 9.66 -0.12 9.86
CA THR A 55 10.44 1.13 9.92
C THR A 55 9.63 2.33 10.35
N GLY A 56 8.30 2.30 10.20
CA GLY A 56 7.45 3.47 10.39
C GLY A 56 7.48 4.44 9.21
N GLU A 57 8.04 4.02 8.06
CA GLU A 57 8.09 4.83 6.84
C GLU A 57 6.68 4.94 6.23
N LEU A 58 6.32 6.17 5.82
CA LEU A 58 5.07 6.44 5.10
C LEU A 58 5.37 6.90 3.68
N ARG A 59 4.63 6.37 2.71
CA ARG A 59 4.75 6.69 1.29
C ARG A 59 3.39 6.82 0.66
N VAL A 60 3.25 7.75 -0.28
CA VAL A 60 2.07 7.84 -1.14
C VAL A 60 2.43 7.52 -2.58
N ASP A 61 1.57 6.75 -3.24
CA ASP A 61 1.67 6.37 -4.65
C ASP A 61 0.36 6.65 -5.38
N ALA A 62 0.43 7.32 -6.52
CA ALA A 62 -0.70 7.52 -7.44
C ALA A 62 -0.86 6.30 -8.35
N ALA A 63 -2.09 5.90 -8.62
CA ALA A 63 -2.37 4.84 -9.58
C ALA A 63 -2.32 5.37 -11.03
N GLY A 64 -1.73 4.58 -11.93
CA GLY A 64 -1.70 4.86 -13.36
C GLY A 64 -0.76 6.02 -13.73
N ASP A 65 -1.21 6.90 -14.63
CA ASP A 65 -0.49 8.06 -15.14
C ASP A 65 -0.84 9.38 -14.43
N ARG A 66 -1.61 9.30 -13.34
CA ARG A 66 -2.07 10.47 -12.57
C ARG A 66 -0.94 11.06 -11.75
N LEU A 67 -1.01 12.38 -11.58
CA LEU A 67 -0.06 13.12 -10.74
C LEU A 67 -0.78 13.73 -9.56
N ILE A 68 -0.32 13.45 -8.34
CA ILE A 68 -0.77 14.11 -7.12
C ILE A 68 -0.14 15.50 -7.08
N THR A 69 -0.95 16.54 -6.92
CA THR A 69 -0.47 17.91 -6.78
C THR A 69 -0.53 18.41 -5.35
N THR A 70 -1.54 17.95 -4.60
CA THR A 70 -1.64 18.21 -3.17
C THR A 70 -2.02 16.95 -2.43
N ILE A 71 -1.43 16.76 -1.25
CA ILE A 71 -1.84 15.74 -0.29
C ILE A 71 -1.77 16.31 1.11
N GLU A 72 -2.83 16.03 1.86
CA GLU A 72 -3.06 16.43 3.22
C GLU A 72 -3.38 15.18 4.04
N ILE A 73 -2.55 14.86 5.05
CA ILE A 73 -2.77 13.72 5.95
C ILE A 73 -2.91 14.27 7.36
N LYS A 74 -4.06 14.03 7.98
CA LYS A 74 -4.36 14.37 9.38
C LYS A 74 -4.37 13.11 10.22
N SER A 75 -3.74 13.16 11.39
CA SER A 75 -3.82 12.13 12.42
C SER A 75 -4.63 12.64 13.61
N HIS A 76 -5.66 11.91 14.03
CA HIS A 76 -6.53 12.29 15.14
C HIS A 76 -5.83 12.09 16.51
N ASP A 77 -5.17 10.95 16.68
CA ASP A 77 -4.50 10.48 17.89
C ASP A 77 -3.02 10.88 17.94
N SER A 78 -2.60 11.77 17.04
CA SER A 78 -1.26 12.35 17.01
C SER A 78 -0.13 11.32 16.82
N LEU A 79 -0.40 10.26 16.05
CA LEU A 79 0.51 9.14 15.77
C LEU A 79 1.83 9.56 15.11
N PHE A 80 1.88 10.74 14.49
CA PHE A 80 3.11 11.22 13.88
C PHE A 80 4.18 11.59 14.91
N THR A 81 5.11 10.69 15.19
CA THR A 81 6.16 10.86 16.21
C THR A 81 7.57 10.97 15.64
N GLY A 82 7.74 10.73 14.35
CA GLY A 82 9.06 10.60 13.74
C GLY A 82 9.55 11.82 12.98
N THR A 83 10.68 11.65 12.28
CA THR A 83 11.36 12.70 11.53
C THR A 83 10.94 12.64 10.06
N PRO A 84 10.35 13.70 9.50
CA PRO A 84 9.99 13.71 8.08
C PRO A 84 11.21 13.73 7.17
N ALA A 85 11.05 13.27 5.93
CA ALA A 85 12.07 13.38 4.90
C ALA A 85 12.36 14.85 4.53
N GLU A 86 13.59 15.12 4.10
CA GLU A 86 14.02 16.46 3.71
C GLU A 86 13.20 17.02 2.54
N GLY A 87 12.97 18.34 2.54
CA GLY A 87 12.29 19.03 1.43
C GLY A 87 10.75 18.93 1.43
N LEU A 88 10.15 18.25 2.41
CA LEU A 88 8.69 18.17 2.56
C LEU A 88 8.06 19.37 3.30
N PHE A 89 8.89 20.32 3.72
CA PHE A 89 8.46 21.43 4.58
C PHE A 89 8.18 22.69 3.75
N LEU A 90 6.92 22.86 3.36
CA LEU A 90 6.38 24.21 3.18
C LEU A 90 5.70 24.61 4.48
N PRO A 91 6.09 25.74 5.12
CA PRO A 91 5.33 26.29 6.23
C PRO A 91 3.83 26.44 5.84
N PRO A 92 2.86 26.13 6.73
CA PRO A 92 3.03 25.74 8.13
C PRO A 92 2.86 24.22 8.32
N PHE A 93 3.98 23.50 8.44
CA PHE A 93 3.96 22.18 9.07
C PHE A 93 3.72 22.40 10.57
N ASP A 94 2.63 21.87 11.11
CA ASP A 94 2.23 22.13 12.49
C ASP A 94 2.15 20.83 13.28
N LEU A 95 3.27 20.49 13.93
CA LEU A 95 3.34 19.41 14.92
C LEU A 95 2.76 19.82 16.28
N PHE A 96 2.37 21.10 16.45
CA PHE A 96 1.97 21.68 17.72
C PHE A 96 0.45 21.85 17.86
N ARG A 97 -0.31 21.71 16.76
CA ARG A 97 -1.78 21.69 16.79
C ARG A 97 -2.31 20.28 17.12
N PRO A 98 -3.43 20.18 17.88
CA PRO A 98 -4.17 18.93 17.98
C PRO A 98 -4.64 18.53 16.58
N GLY A 99 -4.36 17.29 16.18
CA GLY A 99 -4.51 16.85 14.80
C GLY A 99 -3.26 17.18 13.98
N LYS A 100 -2.19 16.39 14.15
CA LYS A 100 -0.92 16.61 13.42
C LYS A 100 -1.16 16.51 11.91
N LEU A 101 -0.64 17.50 11.17
CA LEU A 101 -0.94 17.71 9.76
C LEU A 101 0.29 17.57 8.87
N PHE A 102 0.25 16.66 7.91
CA PHE A 102 1.17 16.64 6.77
C PHE A 102 0.52 17.29 5.58
N LEU A 103 1.14 18.33 5.02
CA LEU A 103 0.68 18.98 3.80
C LEU A 103 1.84 19.07 2.82
N LEU A 104 1.70 18.45 1.66
CA LEU A 104 2.63 18.58 0.56
C LEU A 104 1.94 19.21 -0.65
N ARG A 105 2.59 20.20 -1.24
CA ARG A 105 2.17 20.85 -2.49
C ARG A 105 3.32 20.78 -3.49
N SER A 106 3.02 20.27 -4.68
CA SER A 106 3.99 20.09 -5.75
C SER A 106 3.36 20.38 -7.11
N ALA A 107 4.19 20.59 -8.13
CA ALA A 107 3.73 20.67 -9.51
C ALA A 107 3.09 19.36 -9.99
N GLY A 108 3.37 18.23 -9.34
CA GLY A 108 2.83 16.91 -9.64
C GLY A 108 3.85 15.82 -9.34
N PHE A 109 3.45 14.76 -8.64
CA PHE A 109 4.28 13.57 -8.40
C PHE A 109 3.45 12.29 -8.50
N GLN A 110 4.09 11.20 -8.92
CA GLN A 110 3.47 9.86 -8.88
C GLN A 110 3.73 9.16 -7.55
N SER A 111 4.90 9.38 -6.95
CA SER A 111 5.30 8.73 -5.71
C SER A 111 6.03 9.74 -4.85
N GLN A 112 5.73 9.75 -3.55
CA GLN A 112 6.47 10.54 -2.57
C GLN A 112 6.59 9.79 -1.25
N THR A 113 7.82 9.72 -0.75
CA THR A 113 8.14 9.21 0.57
C THR A 113 8.11 10.36 1.58
N PHE A 114 7.47 10.14 2.73
CA PHE A 114 7.42 11.08 3.86
C PHE A 114 8.50 10.83 4.90
N GLY A 115 9.22 9.71 4.80
CA GLY A 115 10.23 9.27 5.75
C GLY A 115 9.61 8.52 6.93
N TYR A 116 10.40 8.32 7.98
CA TYR A 116 10.01 7.59 9.21
C TYR A 116 9.18 8.50 10.11
N VAL A 117 7.93 8.76 9.72
CA VAL A 117 7.06 9.74 10.39
C VAL A 117 6.17 9.12 11.47
N LEU A 118 6.07 7.78 11.50
CA LEU A 118 5.20 7.03 12.40
C LEU A 118 6.01 6.05 13.26
N PRO A 119 5.49 5.62 14.43
CA PRO A 119 6.09 4.53 15.17
C PRO A 119 5.94 3.20 14.39
N PRO A 120 6.89 2.27 14.49
CA PRO A 120 6.75 0.93 13.92
C PRO A 120 5.69 0.11 14.67
N GLY A 121 5.18 -0.94 14.03
CA GLY A 121 4.23 -1.90 14.63
C GLY A 121 2.76 -1.49 14.58
N LEU A 122 2.40 -0.42 13.85
CA LEU A 122 0.99 -0.04 13.67
C LEU A 122 0.28 -0.99 12.71
N THR A 123 -0.95 -1.33 13.04
CA THR A 123 -1.83 -2.11 12.17
C THR A 123 -2.52 -1.23 11.13
N ALA A 124 -2.89 -1.79 9.98
CA ALA A 124 -3.64 -1.06 8.95
C ALA A 124 -4.95 -0.46 9.50
N ASP A 125 -5.62 -1.14 10.42
CA ASP A 125 -6.89 -0.67 10.99
C ASP A 125 -6.70 0.54 11.91
N GLN A 126 -5.61 0.57 12.69
CA GLN A 126 -5.24 1.75 13.48
C GLN A 126 -4.95 2.96 12.58
N LEU A 127 -4.24 2.75 11.47
CA LEU A 127 -3.98 3.82 10.51
C LEU A 127 -5.26 4.31 9.84
N ARG A 128 -6.19 3.41 9.49
CA ARG A 128 -7.49 3.78 8.89
C ARG A 128 -8.40 4.51 9.86
N SER A 129 -8.39 4.15 11.15
CA SER A 129 -9.18 4.85 12.16
C SER A 129 -8.60 6.23 12.49
N ASP A 130 -7.27 6.37 12.40
CA ASP A 130 -6.58 7.60 12.79
C ASP A 130 -6.44 8.62 11.65
N PHE A 131 -6.24 8.15 10.41
CA PHE A 131 -5.89 9.03 9.30
C PHE A 131 -7.10 9.52 8.52
N THR A 132 -7.10 10.83 8.29
CA THR A 132 -7.91 11.46 7.24
C THR A 132 -6.98 11.96 6.14
N VAL A 133 -7.13 11.41 4.93
CA VAL A 133 -6.34 11.78 3.75
C VAL A 133 -7.22 12.58 2.79
N ALA A 134 -6.76 13.77 2.42
CA ALA A 134 -7.38 14.63 1.41
C ALA A 134 -6.31 15.16 0.45
N GLY A 135 -6.72 15.66 -0.71
CA GLY A 135 -5.78 16.20 -1.69
C GLY A 135 -6.36 16.31 -3.08
N SER A 136 -5.50 16.59 -4.05
CA SER A 136 -5.89 16.78 -5.44
C SER A 136 -4.90 16.18 -6.44
N ILE A 137 -5.42 15.86 -7.62
CA ILE A 137 -4.70 15.24 -8.73
C ILE A 137 -4.78 16.12 -9.99
N LYS A 138 -3.77 16.01 -10.86
CA LYS A 138 -3.78 16.52 -12.24
C LYS A 138 -4.27 15.44 -13.21
N PRO A 139 -5.03 15.81 -14.26
CA PRO A 139 -5.33 17.19 -14.70
C PRO A 139 -6.41 17.93 -13.88
N SER A 140 -7.33 17.23 -13.20
CA SER A 140 -8.27 17.85 -12.26
C SER A 140 -8.93 16.81 -11.36
N GLY A 141 -9.21 17.15 -10.10
CA GLY A 141 -10.04 16.36 -9.19
C GLY A 141 -9.47 16.23 -7.77
N GLY A 142 -10.24 15.63 -6.88
CA GLY A 142 -9.74 15.17 -5.58
C GLY A 142 -8.97 13.84 -5.70
N LEU A 143 -8.26 13.43 -4.65
CA LEU A 143 -7.57 12.12 -4.61
C LEU A 143 -8.51 10.92 -4.79
N GLY A 144 -9.81 11.10 -4.52
CA GLY A 144 -10.79 10.01 -4.50
C GLY A 144 -10.67 9.18 -3.22
N THR A 145 -11.00 7.89 -3.32
CA THR A 145 -10.77 6.95 -2.21
C THR A 145 -9.27 6.64 -2.13
N VAL A 146 -8.69 6.82 -0.96
CA VAL A 146 -7.30 6.48 -0.65
C VAL A 146 -7.31 5.15 0.08
N ASP A 147 -6.60 4.15 -0.47
CA ASP A 147 -6.42 2.89 0.22
C ASP A 147 -5.15 2.94 1.08
N ILE A 148 -5.25 2.45 2.31
CA ILE A 148 -4.16 2.42 3.27
C ILE A 148 -3.69 0.97 3.39
N VAL A 149 -2.44 0.73 3.03
CA VAL A 149 -1.82 -0.59 3.00
C VAL A 149 -0.65 -0.61 3.98
N ALA A 150 -0.73 -1.50 4.96
CA ALA A 150 0.40 -1.79 5.85
C ALA A 150 1.23 -2.92 5.23
N VAL A 151 2.48 -2.64 4.91
CA VAL A 151 3.43 -3.61 4.34
C VAL A 151 4.01 -4.44 5.49
N PRO A 152 3.75 -5.75 5.52
CA PRO A 152 4.24 -6.61 6.59
C PRO A 152 5.75 -6.77 6.52
N GLU A 153 6.37 -7.04 7.67
CA GLU A 153 7.81 -7.28 7.74
C GLU A 153 8.22 -8.43 6.80
N PRO A 154 9.37 -8.34 6.11
CA PRO A 154 9.82 -9.38 5.20
C PRO A 154 9.90 -10.78 5.84
N ALA A 155 10.24 -10.83 7.13
CA ALA A 155 10.30 -12.07 7.91
C ALA A 155 8.95 -12.78 7.99
N SER A 156 7.85 -12.01 8.11
CA SER A 156 6.49 -12.57 8.16
C SER A 156 6.11 -13.24 6.84
N ALA A 157 6.48 -12.63 5.71
CA ALA A 157 6.27 -13.22 4.39
C ALA A 157 7.07 -14.52 4.20
N ILE A 158 8.32 -14.55 4.66
CA ILE A 158 9.16 -15.75 4.62
C ILE A 158 8.59 -16.85 5.50
N LEU A 159 8.20 -16.56 6.73
CA LEU A 159 7.61 -17.55 7.64
C LEU A 159 6.30 -18.10 7.10
N LEU A 160 5.46 -17.24 6.50
CA LEU A 160 4.23 -17.69 5.83
C LEU A 160 4.55 -18.62 4.65
N ALA A 161 5.52 -18.27 3.81
CA ALA A 161 5.93 -19.11 2.70
C ALA A 161 6.49 -20.47 3.17
N LEU A 162 7.30 -20.48 4.23
CA LEU A 162 7.81 -21.71 4.84
C LEU A 162 6.69 -22.56 5.45
N GLY A 163 5.71 -21.93 6.11
CA GLY A 163 4.53 -22.61 6.65
C GLY A 163 3.68 -23.27 5.55
N LEU A 164 3.43 -22.55 4.46
CA LEU A 164 2.70 -23.08 3.30
C LEU A 164 3.47 -24.21 2.61
N LEU A 165 4.79 -24.08 2.47
CA LEU A 165 5.64 -25.14 1.93
C LEU A 165 5.57 -26.39 2.81
N HIS A 166 5.66 -26.24 4.13
CA HIS A 166 5.55 -27.37 5.04
C HIS A 166 4.17 -28.03 4.96
N PHE A 167 3.10 -27.23 4.91
CA PHE A 167 1.73 -27.73 4.80
C PHE A 167 1.51 -28.53 3.51
N THR A 168 2.02 -28.04 2.37
CA THR A 168 1.90 -28.74 1.08
C THR A 168 2.68 -30.06 1.05
N LEU A 169 3.84 -30.13 1.71
CA LEU A 169 4.60 -31.38 1.84
C LEU A 169 3.96 -32.38 2.82
N ALA A 170 3.19 -31.89 3.80
CA ALA A 170 2.55 -32.72 4.82
C ALA A 170 1.22 -33.34 4.38
N LEU A 171 0.64 -32.93 3.24
CA LEU A 171 -0.62 -33.50 2.76
C LEU A 171 -0.40 -34.96 2.33
N PRO A 172 -0.94 -35.96 3.04
CA PRO A 172 -0.84 -37.35 2.61
C PRO A 172 -1.53 -37.47 1.26
N SER A 173 -0.86 -38.11 0.31
CA SER A 173 -1.46 -38.46 -0.98
C SER A 173 -2.67 -39.36 -0.69
N ARG A 174 -3.89 -38.77 -0.67
CA ARG A 174 -5.12 -39.54 -0.69
C ARG A 174 -5.10 -40.32 -1.99
N GLN A 175 -4.67 -41.58 -1.90
CA GLN A 175 -4.78 -42.58 -2.94
C GLN A 175 -6.24 -42.62 -3.37
N GLN A 176 -6.49 -42.25 -4.63
CA GLN A 176 -7.79 -42.44 -5.27
C GLN A 176 -8.04 -43.94 -5.34
N SER A 177 -9.07 -44.41 -4.63
CA SER A 177 -9.66 -45.74 -4.78
C SER A 177 -10.79 -45.71 -5.77
#